data_AF-A0A1X2HYN7-F1
#
_entry.id   AF-A0A1X2HYN7-F1
#
_cell.length_a   1.000
_cell.length_b   1.000
_cell.length_c   1.000
_cell.angle_alpha   90.00
_cell.angle_beta   90.00
_cell.angle_gamma   90.00
#
_symmetry.space_group_name_H-M   'P 1'
#
loop_
_entity.id
_entity.type
_entity.pdbx_description
1 polymer ?
#
loop_
_entity_poly.entity_id
_entity_poly.type
_entity_poly.pdbx_seq_one_letter_code
_entity_poly.pdbx_strand_id
1 'polypeptide(L)'
;MPRFDYAEALEELKLYRLTNERQSEKVAGLGARLIRDNYSSKLGDEVWPLYEQICIAALDVDDQALANRCIEHLQKRFGESSLRFRRLLGMRHEAAGRLDEAQQIYDSILQEDETNMLASKRQIALLKARNKDQEVVDALTKYLDTYYDDFEAWLELCEVYVNQYMYEQAAFCCEELVLLQPTNHIVYLKYAEILYTLQHYSLALKHYCKVLELCTDHVRALYGLHLVRKNHYMNKKKS
;
A
#
# COMPACT_ATOMS: atom_id res chain seq x y z
N MET A 1 4.37 39.14 -10.37
CA MET A 1 3.98 37.74 -10.05
C MET A 1 2.48 37.71 -9.81
N PRO A 2 1.74 36.71 -10.32
CA PRO A 2 0.32 36.58 -10.03
C PRO A 2 0.09 36.47 -8.52
N ARG A 3 -0.98 37.10 -8.04
CA ARG A 3 -1.40 37.04 -6.62
C ARG A 3 -1.78 35.60 -6.31
N PHE A 4 -1.35 35.09 -5.15
CA PHE A 4 -1.72 33.75 -4.69
C PHE A 4 -3.24 33.69 -4.47
N ASP A 5 -3.93 32.83 -5.22
CA ASP A 5 -5.33 32.54 -5.02
C ASP A 5 -5.49 31.38 -4.04
N TYR A 6 -5.85 31.70 -2.80
CA TYR A 6 -5.99 30.68 -1.76
C TYR A 6 -7.26 29.84 -1.95
N ALA A 7 -8.28 30.33 -2.65
CA ALA A 7 -9.51 29.59 -2.88
C ALA A 7 -9.28 28.49 -3.91
N GLU A 8 -8.59 28.81 -5.00
CA GLU A 8 -8.16 27.84 -6.01
C GLU A 8 -7.25 26.76 -5.39
N ALA A 9 -6.28 27.16 -4.55
CA ALA A 9 -5.41 26.22 -3.86
C ALA A 9 -6.18 25.25 -2.94
N LEU A 10 -7.24 25.71 -2.25
CA LEU A 10 -8.04 24.86 -1.38
C LEU A 10 -8.89 23.86 -2.16
N GLU A 11 -9.48 24.28 -3.28
CA GLU A 11 -10.21 23.37 -4.17
C GLU A 11 -9.29 22.32 -4.79
N GLU A 12 -8.08 22.71 -5.19
CA GLU A 12 -7.06 21.78 -5.68
C GLU A 12 -6.67 20.74 -4.61
N LEU A 13 -6.38 21.18 -3.38
CA LEU A 13 -6.05 20.27 -2.29
C LEU A 13 -7.22 19.33 -1.94
N LYS A 14 -8.46 19.83 -2.02
CA LYS A 14 -9.66 19.02 -1.82
C LYS A 14 -9.84 17.99 -2.93
N LEU A 15 -9.57 18.36 -4.18
CA LEU A 15 -9.60 17.44 -5.32
C LEU A 15 -8.59 16.29 -5.13
N TYR A 16 -7.36 16.59 -4.70
CA TYR A 16 -6.38 15.54 -4.41
C TYR A 16 -6.83 14.58 -3.30
N ARG A 17 -7.54 15.08 -2.28
CA ARG A 17 -8.12 14.19 -1.24
C ARG A 17 -9.24 13.30 -1.79
N LEU A 18 -10.08 13.82 -2.67
CA LEU A 18 -11.22 13.07 -3.23
C LEU A 18 -10.78 12.01 -4.24
N THR A 19 -9.72 12.30 -4.99
CA THR A 19 -9.17 11.42 -6.03
C THR A 19 -8.10 10.46 -5.50
N ASN A 20 -7.64 10.64 -4.25
CA ASN A 20 -6.49 9.94 -3.67
C ASN A 20 -5.20 10.06 -4.50
N GLU A 21 -5.05 11.16 -5.26
CA GLU A 21 -3.84 11.42 -6.04
C GLU A 21 -2.67 11.83 -5.14
N ARG A 22 -1.54 11.13 -5.28
CA ARG A 22 -0.31 11.43 -4.53
C ARG A 22 0.50 12.54 -5.21
N GLN A 23 0.18 13.79 -4.89
CA GLN A 23 0.88 15.00 -5.38
C GLN A 23 1.64 15.71 -4.25
N SER A 24 2.50 14.99 -3.53
CA SER A 24 3.10 15.43 -2.25
C SER A 24 3.88 16.75 -2.36
N GLU A 25 4.65 16.99 -3.42
CA GLU A 25 5.36 18.26 -3.64
C GLU A 25 4.41 19.46 -3.77
N LYS A 26 3.34 19.31 -4.58
CA LYS A 26 2.35 20.36 -4.76
C LYS A 26 1.58 20.62 -3.48
N VAL A 27 1.14 19.54 -2.81
CA VAL A 27 0.38 19.61 -1.56
C VAL A 27 1.20 20.32 -0.48
N ALA A 28 2.47 19.94 -0.30
CA ALA A 28 3.37 20.57 0.65
C ALA A 28 3.62 22.04 0.29
N GLY A 29 3.87 22.35 -1.00
CA GLY A 29 4.12 23.70 -1.47
C GLY A 29 2.93 24.65 -1.27
N LEU A 30 1.72 24.22 -1.64
CA LEU A 30 0.48 24.97 -1.42
C LEU A 30 0.17 25.11 0.08
N GLY A 31 0.30 24.01 0.82
CA GLY A 31 0.09 23.97 2.26
C GLY A 31 1.01 24.92 3.03
N ALA A 32 2.30 24.93 2.69
CA ALA A 32 3.28 25.83 3.30
C ALA A 32 2.90 27.31 3.12
N ARG A 33 2.40 27.69 1.93
CA ARG A 33 1.92 29.06 1.66
C ARG A 33 0.66 29.38 2.45
N LEU A 34 -0.32 28.47 2.45
CA LEU A 34 -1.57 28.64 3.20
C LEU A 34 -1.33 28.86 4.70
N ILE A 35 -0.38 28.11 5.28
CA ILE A 35 -0.01 28.24 6.70
C ILE A 35 0.78 29.51 6.96
N ARG A 36 1.81 29.80 6.14
CA ARG A 36 2.67 30.99 6.31
C ARG A 36 1.87 32.29 6.21
N ASP A 37 0.95 32.37 5.26
CA ASP A 37 0.18 33.57 4.97
C ASP A 37 -1.14 33.62 5.79
N ASN A 38 -1.27 32.73 6.78
CA ASN A 38 -2.37 32.65 7.77
C ASN A 38 -3.79 32.49 7.16
N TYR A 39 -3.89 31.87 5.98
CA TYR A 39 -5.18 31.54 5.37
C TYR A 39 -5.90 30.41 6.12
N SER A 40 -5.16 29.56 6.85
CA SER A 40 -5.68 28.47 7.68
C SER A 40 -6.72 28.95 8.71
N SER A 41 -6.57 30.16 9.25
CA SER A 41 -7.52 30.76 10.19
C SER A 41 -8.94 30.98 9.63
N LYS A 42 -9.10 31.03 8.31
CA LYS A 42 -10.38 31.30 7.63
C LYS A 42 -11.21 30.05 7.34
N LEU A 43 -10.66 28.87 7.57
CA LEU A 43 -11.26 27.59 7.16
C LEU A 43 -12.21 26.96 8.20
N GLY A 44 -12.23 27.48 9.43
CA GLY A 44 -13.00 26.84 10.50
C GLY A 44 -12.55 25.38 10.72
N ASP A 45 -13.49 24.45 10.78
CA ASP A 45 -13.20 23.02 11.01
C ASP A 45 -12.59 22.29 9.80
N GLU A 46 -12.68 22.84 8.59
CA GLU A 46 -12.06 22.27 7.38
C GLU A 46 -10.52 22.35 7.41
N VAL A 47 -9.97 23.09 8.39
CA VAL A 47 -8.52 23.25 8.55
C VAL A 47 -7.85 21.96 9.05
N TRP A 48 -8.56 21.08 9.75
CA TRP A 48 -7.94 19.91 10.37
C TRP A 48 -7.59 18.81 9.37
N PRO A 49 -8.50 18.38 8.46
CA PRO A 49 -8.13 17.48 7.37
C PRO A 49 -7.05 18.07 6.46
N LEU A 50 -7.02 19.41 6.32
CA LEU A 50 -5.97 20.11 5.60
C LEU A 50 -4.60 19.96 6.30
N TYR A 51 -4.51 20.18 7.61
CA TYR A 51 -3.27 19.95 8.35
C TYR A 51 -2.80 18.49 8.27
N GLU A 52 -3.70 17.51 8.36
CA GLU A 52 -3.35 16.09 8.20
C GLU A 52 -2.77 15.82 6.80
N GLN A 53 -3.43 16.32 5.74
CA GLN A 53 -2.98 16.18 4.36
C GLN A 53 -1.61 16.83 4.12
N ILE A 54 -1.42 18.06 4.60
CA ILE A 54 -0.14 18.78 4.48
C ILE A 54 0.94 18.06 5.27
N CYS A 55 0.64 17.54 6.46
CA CYS A 55 1.59 16.77 7.26
C CYS A 55 2.11 15.54 6.52
N ILE A 56 1.22 14.75 5.92
CA ILE A 56 1.61 13.55 5.15
C ILE A 56 2.48 13.95 3.95
N ALA A 57 2.06 14.96 3.19
CA ALA A 57 2.81 15.44 2.04
C ALA A 57 4.18 16.02 2.42
N ALA A 58 4.27 16.72 3.54
CA ALA A 58 5.51 17.28 4.07
C ALA A 58 6.50 16.17 4.46
N LEU A 59 6.02 15.09 5.10
CA LEU A 59 6.85 13.93 5.43
C LEU A 59 7.35 13.21 4.17
N ASP A 60 6.51 13.10 3.13
CA ASP A 60 6.88 12.49 1.84
C ASP A 60 8.02 13.24 1.13
N VAL A 61 8.10 14.56 1.29
CA VAL A 61 9.12 15.42 0.65
C VAL A 61 10.25 15.83 1.60
N ASP A 62 10.31 15.21 2.78
CA ASP A 62 11.28 15.48 3.85
C ASP A 62 11.30 16.93 4.37
N ASP A 63 10.17 17.65 4.28
CA ASP A 63 9.99 18.95 4.94
C ASP A 63 9.55 18.76 6.40
N GLN A 64 10.52 18.40 7.24
CA GLN A 64 10.31 18.16 8.67
C GLN A 64 9.75 19.39 9.40
N ALA A 65 10.10 20.60 8.98
CA ALA A 65 9.65 21.83 9.62
C ALA A 65 8.15 22.09 9.36
N LEU A 66 7.68 21.85 8.14
CA LEU A 66 6.27 21.92 7.81
C LEU A 66 5.47 20.82 8.51
N ALA A 67 5.96 19.58 8.49
CA ALA A 67 5.30 18.45 9.15
C ALA A 67 5.13 18.72 10.66
N ASN A 68 6.19 19.14 11.34
CA ASN A 68 6.15 19.43 12.79
C ASN A 68 5.17 20.56 13.12
N ARG A 69 5.09 21.62 12.31
CA ARG A 69 4.08 22.69 12.49
C ARG A 69 2.65 22.14 12.41
N CYS A 70 2.36 21.30 11.42
CA CYS A 70 1.04 20.65 11.31
C CYS A 70 0.73 19.78 12.53
N ILE A 71 1.70 18.97 12.97
CA ILE A 71 1.57 18.09 14.15
C ILE A 71 1.29 18.91 15.41
N GLU A 72 1.97 20.03 15.64
CA GLU A 72 1.73 20.91 16.79
C GLU A 72 0.30 21.47 16.81
N HIS A 73 -0.23 21.90 15.66
CA HIS A 73 -1.61 22.37 15.55
C HIS A 73 -2.61 21.25 15.85
N LEU A 74 -2.38 20.05 15.33
CA LEU A 74 -3.23 18.89 15.56
C LEU A 74 -3.18 18.43 17.02
N GLN A 75 -2.01 18.40 17.64
CA GLN A 75 -1.84 18.04 19.06
C GLN A 75 -2.61 19.00 19.97
N LYS A 76 -2.51 20.31 19.74
CA LYS A 76 -3.22 21.32 20.53
C LYS A 76 -4.74 21.17 20.47
N ARG A 77 -5.28 20.72 19.33
CA ARG A 77 -6.73 20.58 19.12
C ARG A 77 -7.29 19.27 19.63
N PHE A 78 -6.62 18.15 19.34
CA PHE A 78 -7.15 16.81 19.55
C PHE A 78 -6.50 16.05 20.72
N GLY A 79 -5.35 16.52 21.21
CA GLY A 79 -4.58 15.83 22.24
C GLY A 79 -3.95 14.53 21.75
N GLU A 80 -3.32 13.81 22.69
CA GLU A 80 -2.54 12.59 22.39
C GLU A 80 -3.39 11.31 22.32
N SER A 81 -4.64 11.36 22.79
CA SER A 81 -5.55 10.20 22.72
C SER A 81 -6.00 9.89 21.29
N SER A 82 -6.08 10.90 20.42
CA SER A 82 -6.55 10.74 19.04
C SER A 82 -5.68 9.76 18.24
N LEU A 83 -6.30 8.66 17.78
CA LEU A 83 -5.65 7.65 16.92
C LEU A 83 -5.09 8.27 15.64
N ARG A 84 -5.82 9.24 15.03
CA ARG A 84 -5.39 9.94 13.82
C ARG A 84 -4.11 10.74 14.06
N PHE A 85 -4.05 11.44 15.19
CA PHE A 85 -2.86 12.19 15.59
C PHE A 85 -1.68 11.26 15.88
N ARG A 86 -1.89 10.20 16.67
CA ARG A 86 -0.84 9.20 16.96
C ARG A 86 -0.27 8.58 15.70
N ARG A 87 -1.11 8.27 14.71
CA ARG A 87 -0.63 7.76 13.41
C ARG A 87 0.34 8.72 12.72
N LEU A 88 0.03 10.02 12.69
CA LEU A 88 0.92 11.05 12.13
C LEU A 88 2.22 11.19 12.94
N LEU A 89 2.12 11.06 14.27
CA LEU A 89 3.29 11.01 15.14
C LEU A 89 4.20 9.84 14.78
N GLY A 90 3.62 8.63 14.62
CA GLY A 90 4.32 7.44 14.14
C GLY A 90 5.02 7.69 12.81
N MET A 91 4.32 8.26 11.83
CA MET A 91 4.89 8.58 10.51
C MET A 91 6.05 9.57 10.59
N ARG A 92 6.01 10.53 11.51
CA ARG A 92 7.14 11.43 11.78
C ARG A 92 8.34 10.67 12.36
N HIS A 93 8.11 9.70 13.25
CA HIS A 93 9.18 8.84 13.77
C HIS A 93 9.78 7.97 12.66
N GLU A 94 8.96 7.43 11.75
CA GLU A 94 9.43 6.73 10.54
C GLU A 94 10.35 7.63 9.70
N ALA A 95 9.88 8.83 9.36
CA ALA A 95 10.65 9.78 8.53
C ALA A 95 11.97 10.19 9.18
N ALA A 96 12.03 10.20 10.51
CA ALA A 96 13.25 10.50 11.26
C ALA A 96 14.12 9.26 11.57
N GLY A 97 13.79 8.09 11.00
CA GLY A 97 14.55 6.84 11.18
C GLY A 97 14.39 6.17 12.55
N ARG A 98 13.50 6.66 13.41
CA ARG A 98 13.24 6.10 14.75
C ARG A 98 12.16 5.02 14.68
N LEU A 99 12.50 3.91 14.03
CA LEU A 99 11.55 2.84 13.71
C LEU A 99 10.97 2.15 14.95
N ASP A 100 11.71 2.05 16.04
CA ASP A 100 11.24 1.42 17.29
C ASP A 100 10.15 2.27 17.97
N GLU A 101 10.33 3.60 17.98
CA GLU A 101 9.33 4.54 18.49
C GLU A 101 8.07 4.53 17.61
N ALA A 102 8.24 4.49 16.28
CA ALA A 102 7.12 4.37 15.35
C ALA A 102 6.34 3.08 15.58
N GLN A 103 7.03 1.94 15.76
CA GLN A 103 6.43 0.65 16.06
C GLN A 103 5.57 0.70 17.33
N GLN A 104 6.13 1.22 18.44
CA GLN A 104 5.39 1.33 19.70
C GLN A 104 4.11 2.15 19.56
N ILE A 105 4.16 3.22 18.75
CA ILE A 105 2.98 4.03 18.46
C ILE A 105 1.94 3.23 17.70
N TYR A 106 2.31 2.51 16.63
CA TYR A 106 1.35 1.71 15.86
C TYR A 106 0.80 0.54 16.67
N ASP A 107 1.62 -0.13 17.47
CA ASP A 107 1.18 -1.17 18.39
C ASP A 107 0.14 -0.62 19.38
N SER A 108 0.36 0.58 19.92
CA SER A 108 -0.60 1.22 20.83
C SER A 108 -1.93 1.59 20.15
N ILE A 109 -1.91 1.90 18.85
CA ILE A 109 -3.12 2.18 18.08
C ILE A 109 -3.88 0.87 17.87
N LEU A 110 -3.18 -0.19 17.49
CA LEU A 110 -3.79 -1.50 17.21
C LEU A 110 -4.25 -2.23 18.47
N GLN A 111 -3.65 -1.96 19.63
CA GLN A 111 -4.17 -2.45 20.92
C GLN A 111 -5.51 -1.81 21.30
N GLU A 112 -5.75 -0.57 20.89
CA GLU A 112 -7.01 0.14 21.16
C GLU A 112 -8.06 -0.14 20.08
N ASP A 113 -7.64 -0.21 18.82
CA ASP A 113 -8.46 -0.47 17.64
C ASP A 113 -7.70 -1.41 16.70
N GLU A 114 -7.92 -2.72 16.86
CA GLU A 114 -7.32 -3.76 16.02
C GLU A 114 -7.74 -3.66 14.55
N THR A 115 -8.88 -3.00 14.29
CA THR A 115 -9.40 -2.79 12.94
C THR A 115 -8.85 -1.53 12.28
N ASN A 116 -7.85 -0.86 12.86
CA ASN A 116 -7.32 0.38 12.30
C ASN A 116 -6.49 0.13 11.03
N MET A 117 -7.15 0.11 9.86
CA MET A 117 -6.53 -0.16 8.56
C MET A 117 -5.22 0.60 8.31
N LEU A 118 -5.21 1.91 8.59
CA LEU A 118 -4.07 2.77 8.29
C LEU A 118 -2.87 2.51 9.20
N ALA A 119 -3.11 2.15 10.47
CA ALA A 119 -2.04 1.77 11.39
C ALA A 119 -1.51 0.37 11.07
N SER A 120 -2.37 -0.59 10.73
CA SER A 120 -1.96 -1.93 10.30
C SER A 120 -1.04 -1.87 9.07
N LYS A 121 -1.42 -1.12 8.02
CA LYS A 121 -0.57 -0.95 6.83
C LYS A 121 0.81 -0.36 7.16
N ARG A 122 0.89 0.59 8.09
CA ARG A 122 2.17 1.18 8.54
C ARG A 122 3.01 0.18 9.33
N GLN A 123 2.40 -0.55 10.25
CA GLN A 123 3.06 -1.61 11.01
C GLN A 123 3.63 -2.69 10.08
N ILE A 124 2.86 -3.15 9.09
CA ILE A 124 3.31 -4.13 8.09
C ILE A 124 4.50 -3.58 7.29
N ALA A 125 4.45 -2.31 6.86
CA ALA A 125 5.56 -1.67 6.17
C ALA A 125 6.85 -1.63 7.02
N LEU A 126 6.74 -1.35 8.32
CA LEU A 126 7.88 -1.41 9.25
C LEU A 126 8.45 -2.84 9.41
N LEU A 127 7.58 -3.84 9.54
CA LEU A 127 8.01 -5.24 9.65
C LEU A 127 8.75 -5.69 8.38
N LYS A 128 8.27 -5.27 7.20
CA LYS A 128 8.93 -5.50 5.90
C LYS A 128 10.30 -4.82 5.86
N ALA A 129 10.41 -3.56 6.29
CA ALA A 129 11.68 -2.84 6.32
C ALA A 129 12.74 -3.52 7.22
N ARG A 130 12.30 -4.30 8.22
CA ARG A 130 13.15 -5.07 9.12
C ARG A 130 13.45 -6.51 8.65
N ASN A 131 12.97 -6.92 7.47
CA ASN A 131 13.10 -8.28 6.94
C ASN A 131 12.62 -9.39 7.90
N LYS A 132 11.55 -9.12 8.64
CA LYS A 132 10.93 -10.07 9.57
C LYS A 132 9.80 -10.82 8.86
N ASP A 133 10.15 -11.65 7.88
CA ASP A 133 9.17 -12.18 6.92
C ASP A 133 8.03 -12.99 7.56
N GLN A 134 8.30 -13.73 8.65
CA GLN A 134 7.24 -14.46 9.37
C GLN A 134 6.27 -13.52 10.08
N GLU A 135 6.77 -12.48 10.76
CA GLU A 135 5.92 -11.47 11.42
C GLU A 135 5.08 -10.71 10.39
N VAL A 136 5.62 -10.49 9.19
CA VAL A 136 4.89 -9.88 8.07
C VAL A 136 3.74 -10.77 7.60
N VAL A 137 3.97 -12.09 7.46
CA VAL A 137 2.90 -13.04 7.11
C VAL A 137 1.79 -12.98 8.16
N ASP A 138 2.13 -13.11 9.44
CA ASP A 138 1.15 -13.13 10.53
C ASP A 138 0.34 -11.81 10.57
N ALA A 139 0.99 -10.67 10.38
CA ALA A 139 0.35 -9.36 10.35
C ALA A 139 -0.55 -9.18 9.11
N LEU A 140 -0.11 -9.61 7.92
CA LEU A 140 -0.89 -9.55 6.69
C LEU A 140 -2.10 -10.49 6.74
N THR A 141 -1.95 -11.70 7.26
CA THR A 141 -3.07 -12.63 7.43
C THR A 141 -4.11 -12.06 8.38
N LYS A 142 -3.70 -11.54 9.55
CA LYS A 142 -4.61 -10.89 10.49
C LYS A 142 -5.32 -9.67 9.87
N TYR A 143 -4.60 -8.89 9.07
CA TYR A 143 -5.16 -7.75 8.37
C TYR A 143 -6.23 -8.18 7.35
N LEU A 144 -5.94 -9.19 6.53
CA LEU A 144 -6.82 -9.72 5.50
C LEU A 144 -8.05 -10.44 6.08
N ASP A 145 -7.98 -10.96 7.30
CA ASP A 145 -9.18 -11.47 8.02
C ASP A 145 -10.25 -10.38 8.23
N THR A 146 -9.82 -9.11 8.31
CA THR A 146 -10.72 -7.95 8.45
C THR A 146 -10.99 -7.27 7.10
N TYR A 147 -9.95 -7.13 6.27
CA TYR A 147 -9.96 -6.41 5.00
C TYR A 147 -9.69 -7.34 3.81
N TYR A 148 -10.59 -8.30 3.60
CA TYR A 148 -10.42 -9.36 2.59
C TYR A 148 -10.51 -8.86 1.14
N ASP A 149 -11.01 -7.65 0.91
CA ASP A 149 -11.13 -7.02 -0.41
C ASP A 149 -9.91 -6.16 -0.80
N ASP A 150 -8.89 -6.10 0.05
CA ASP A 150 -7.66 -5.34 -0.22
C ASP A 150 -6.72 -6.10 -1.16
N PHE A 151 -6.79 -5.75 -2.45
CA PHE A 151 -5.96 -6.33 -3.50
C PHE A 151 -4.45 -6.17 -3.24
N GLU A 152 -4.02 -5.01 -2.73
CA GLU A 152 -2.59 -4.75 -2.50
C GLU A 152 -2.06 -5.66 -1.40
N ALA A 153 -2.82 -5.82 -0.30
CA ALA A 153 -2.42 -6.69 0.80
C ALA A 153 -2.31 -8.17 0.38
N TRP A 154 -3.24 -8.67 -0.44
CA TRP A 154 -3.13 -10.03 -1.01
C TRP A 154 -1.91 -10.19 -1.91
N LEU A 155 -1.60 -9.17 -2.72
CA LEU A 155 -0.44 -9.18 -3.60
C LEU A 155 0.86 -9.21 -2.78
N GLU A 156 0.94 -8.40 -1.73
CA GLU A 156 2.07 -8.40 -0.82
C GLU A 156 2.26 -9.75 -0.11
N LEU A 157 1.17 -10.33 0.40
CA LEU A 157 1.22 -11.64 1.07
C LEU A 157 1.69 -12.73 0.11
N CYS A 158 1.20 -12.73 -1.13
CA CYS A 158 1.66 -13.63 -2.18
C CYS A 158 3.18 -13.51 -2.42
N GLU A 159 3.70 -12.29 -2.49
CA GLU A 159 5.13 -12.05 -2.70
C GLU A 159 5.98 -12.54 -1.54
N VAL A 160 5.53 -12.32 -0.30
CA VAL A 160 6.21 -12.83 0.89
C VAL A 160 6.24 -14.37 0.88
N TYR A 161 5.14 -15.03 0.54
CA TYR A 161 5.11 -16.49 0.42
C TYR A 161 6.03 -17.03 -0.70
N VAL A 162 6.07 -16.36 -1.85
CA VAL A 162 7.00 -16.72 -2.94
C VAL A 162 8.45 -16.60 -2.47
N ASN A 163 8.81 -15.53 -1.77
CA ASN A 163 10.17 -15.32 -1.23
C ASN A 163 10.55 -16.39 -0.19
N GLN A 164 9.58 -16.91 0.55
CA GLN A 164 9.77 -17.99 1.51
C GLN A 164 9.61 -19.40 0.90
N TYR A 165 9.49 -19.51 -0.43
CA TYR A 165 9.28 -20.79 -1.15
C TYR A 165 7.99 -21.54 -0.77
N MET A 166 7.03 -20.84 -0.16
CA MET A 166 5.71 -21.35 0.23
C MET A 166 4.71 -21.22 -0.93
N TYR A 167 4.97 -21.97 -2.00
CA TYR A 167 4.25 -21.81 -3.27
C TYR A 167 2.76 -22.20 -3.21
N GLU A 168 2.37 -23.14 -2.35
CA GLU A 168 0.96 -23.53 -2.16
C GLU A 168 0.14 -22.37 -1.56
N GLN A 169 0.68 -21.72 -0.54
CA GLN A 169 0.06 -20.54 0.08
C GLN A 169 0.05 -19.35 -0.88
N ALA A 170 1.13 -19.17 -1.66
CA ALA A 170 1.18 -18.14 -2.70
C ALA A 170 0.14 -18.38 -3.81
N ALA A 171 -0.11 -19.65 -4.16
CA ALA A 171 -1.14 -20.04 -5.12
C ALA A 171 -2.55 -19.67 -4.61
N PHE A 172 -2.84 -19.95 -3.33
CA PHE A 172 -4.10 -19.52 -2.70
C PHE A 172 -4.27 -17.99 -2.75
N CYS A 173 -3.23 -17.21 -2.42
CA CYS A 173 -3.30 -15.76 -2.54
C CYS A 173 -3.60 -15.29 -3.98
N CYS A 174 -3.07 -15.99 -4.99
CA CYS A 174 -3.38 -15.70 -6.38
C CYS A 174 -4.83 -16.02 -6.76
N GLU A 175 -5.45 -17.03 -6.16
CA GLU A 175 -6.87 -17.34 -6.38
C GLU A 175 -7.76 -16.17 -5.92
N GLU A 176 -7.50 -15.64 -4.73
CA GLU A 176 -8.18 -14.45 -4.21
C GLU A 176 -7.94 -13.21 -5.08
N LEU A 177 -6.70 -12.98 -5.53
CA LEU A 177 -6.39 -11.87 -6.44
C LEU A 177 -7.14 -11.96 -7.78
N VAL A 178 -7.31 -13.17 -8.32
CA VAL A 178 -8.08 -13.40 -9.56
C VAL A 178 -9.56 -13.08 -9.34
N LEU A 179 -10.12 -13.39 -8.15
CA LEU A 179 -11.50 -13.06 -7.81
C LEU A 179 -11.70 -11.54 -7.70
N LEU A 180 -10.75 -10.83 -7.09
CA LEU A 180 -10.80 -9.38 -6.93
C LEU A 180 -10.64 -8.63 -8.27
N GLN A 181 -9.76 -9.11 -9.16
CA GLN A 181 -9.51 -8.48 -10.46
C GLN A 181 -9.45 -9.50 -11.61
N PRO A 182 -10.61 -10.00 -12.09
CA PRO A 182 -10.68 -11.06 -13.10
C PRO A 182 -10.25 -10.63 -14.51
N THR A 183 -10.03 -9.33 -14.74
CA THR A 183 -9.53 -8.78 -16.02
C THR A 183 -8.03 -8.50 -15.98
N ASN A 184 -7.38 -8.66 -14.82
CA ASN A 184 -5.96 -8.36 -14.66
C ASN A 184 -5.08 -9.54 -15.11
N HIS A 185 -4.55 -9.45 -16.33
CA HIS A 185 -3.69 -10.50 -16.90
C HIS A 185 -2.38 -10.72 -16.12
N ILE A 186 -1.91 -9.73 -15.34
CA ILE A 186 -0.66 -9.83 -14.55
C ILE A 186 -0.85 -10.84 -13.41
N VAL A 187 -2.03 -10.87 -12.79
CA VAL A 187 -2.34 -11.83 -11.72
C VAL A 187 -2.38 -13.25 -12.29
N TYR A 188 -3.04 -13.46 -13.42
CA TYR A 188 -3.06 -14.77 -14.08
C TYR A 188 -1.67 -15.26 -14.47
N LEU A 189 -0.79 -14.35 -14.90
CA LEU A 189 0.60 -14.66 -15.20
C LEU A 189 1.34 -15.14 -13.95
N LYS A 190 1.25 -14.39 -12.85
CA LYS A 190 1.88 -14.75 -11.57
C LYS A 190 1.38 -16.10 -11.08
N TYR A 191 0.07 -16.34 -11.16
CA TYR A 191 -0.53 -17.61 -10.77
C TYR A 191 -0.03 -18.78 -11.64
N ALA A 192 0.04 -18.59 -12.96
CA ALA A 192 0.55 -19.60 -13.88
C ALA A 192 2.02 -19.98 -13.60
N GLU A 193 2.84 -19.00 -13.20
CA GLU A 193 4.25 -19.21 -12.84
C GLU A 193 4.40 -19.99 -11.54
N ILE A 194 3.60 -19.67 -10.52
CA ILE A 194 3.55 -20.42 -9.26
C ILE A 194 3.10 -21.86 -9.50
N LEU A 195 2.01 -22.05 -10.25
CA LEU A 195 1.50 -23.39 -10.60
C LEU A 195 2.51 -24.21 -11.43
N TYR A 196 3.24 -23.56 -12.33
CA TYR A 196 4.31 -24.22 -13.08
C TYR A 196 5.42 -24.69 -12.15
N THR A 197 5.79 -23.88 -11.15
CA THR A 197 6.80 -24.21 -10.14
C THR A 197 6.35 -25.39 -9.25
N LEU A 198 5.06 -25.43 -8.90
CA LEU A 198 4.42 -26.58 -8.23
C LEU A 198 4.24 -27.81 -9.14
N GLN A 199 4.66 -27.74 -10.41
CA GLN A 199 4.52 -28.80 -11.41
C GLN A 199 3.07 -29.14 -11.78
N HIS A 200 2.13 -28.25 -11.48
CA HIS A 200 0.73 -28.32 -11.93
C HIS A 200 0.60 -27.81 -13.36
N TYR A 201 1.28 -28.48 -14.29
CA TYR A 201 1.43 -28.05 -15.69
C TYR A 201 0.10 -27.86 -16.43
N SER A 202 -0.90 -28.68 -16.14
CA SER A 202 -2.23 -28.60 -16.77
C SER A 202 -2.98 -27.32 -16.37
N LEU A 203 -2.90 -26.92 -15.11
CA LEU A 203 -3.50 -25.68 -14.61
C LEU A 203 -2.69 -24.47 -15.07
N ALA A 204 -1.36 -24.53 -14.97
CA ALA A 204 -0.48 -23.49 -15.49
C ALA A 204 -0.76 -23.18 -16.97
N LEU A 205 -0.95 -24.22 -17.81
CA LEU A 205 -1.33 -24.06 -19.21
C LEU A 205 -2.61 -23.23 -19.39
N LYS A 206 -3.66 -23.54 -18.61
CA LYS A 206 -4.94 -22.82 -18.68
C LYS A 206 -4.76 -21.34 -18.36
N HIS A 207 -4.02 -21.03 -17.30
CA HIS A 207 -3.79 -19.64 -16.90
C HIS A 207 -2.89 -18.89 -17.88
N TYR A 208 -1.84 -19.50 -18.42
CA TYR A 208 -1.07 -18.89 -19.51
C TYR A 208 -1.92 -18.61 -20.76
N CYS A 209 -2.81 -19.51 -21.14
CA CYS A 209 -3.77 -19.26 -22.22
C CYS A 209 -4.71 -18.08 -21.88
N LYS A 210 -5.17 -17.98 -20.63
CA LYS A 210 -6.02 -16.87 -20.19
C LYS A 210 -5.30 -15.52 -20.25
N VAL A 211 -3.99 -15.49 -19.92
CA VAL A 211 -3.16 -14.29 -20.10
C VAL A 211 -3.16 -13.85 -21.56
N LEU A 212 -3.01 -14.79 -22.51
CA LEU A 212 -3.00 -14.48 -23.95
C LEU A 212 -4.37 -14.10 -24.51
N GLU A 213 -5.44 -14.57 -23.89
CA GLU A 213 -6.81 -14.12 -24.22
C GLU A 213 -7.00 -12.65 -23.85
N LEU A 214 -6.46 -12.22 -22.71
CA LEU A 214 -6.54 -10.83 -22.22
C LEU A 214 -5.49 -9.92 -22.86
N CYS A 215 -4.30 -10.44 -23.16
CA CYS A 215 -3.16 -9.74 -23.73
C CYS A 215 -2.41 -10.66 -24.71
N THR A 216 -2.74 -10.56 -26.00
CA THR A 216 -2.26 -11.48 -27.04
C THR A 216 -0.74 -11.53 -27.17
N ASP A 217 -0.09 -10.39 -26.94
CA ASP A 217 1.33 -10.21 -27.22
C ASP A 217 2.21 -10.35 -25.96
N HIS A 218 1.67 -10.98 -24.91
CA HIS A 218 2.37 -11.13 -23.64
C HIS A 218 3.51 -12.17 -23.74
N VAL A 219 4.73 -11.70 -24.06
CA VAL A 219 5.94 -12.53 -24.29
C VAL A 219 6.17 -13.57 -23.19
N ARG A 220 6.03 -13.18 -21.92
CA ARG A 220 6.27 -14.08 -20.78
C ARG A 220 5.28 -15.25 -20.72
N ALA A 221 4.04 -15.04 -21.16
CA ALA A 221 3.04 -16.10 -21.22
C ALA A 221 3.29 -17.06 -22.38
N LEU A 222 3.71 -16.54 -23.55
CA LEU A 222 4.13 -17.36 -24.69
C LEU A 222 5.31 -18.27 -24.32
N TYR A 223 6.29 -17.74 -23.58
CA TYR A 223 7.40 -18.52 -23.07
C TYR A 223 6.95 -19.59 -22.06
N GLY A 224 6.05 -19.21 -21.14
CA GLY A 224 5.41 -20.13 -20.20
C GLY A 224 4.71 -21.31 -20.89
N LEU A 225 3.94 -21.05 -21.95
CA LEU A 225 3.30 -22.09 -22.77
C LEU A 225 4.34 -23.05 -23.39
N HIS A 226 5.42 -22.51 -23.93
CA HIS A 226 6.48 -23.32 -24.53
C HIS A 226 7.12 -24.25 -23.48
N LEU A 227 7.42 -23.72 -22.29
CA LEU A 227 8.00 -24.48 -21.18
C LEU A 227 7.06 -25.58 -20.68
N VAL A 228 5.79 -25.24 -20.42
CA VAL A 228 4.76 -26.20 -20.00
C VAL A 228 4.64 -27.34 -21.00
N ARG A 229 4.57 -27.01 -22.30
CA ARG A 229 4.49 -28.00 -23.37
C ARG A 229 5.71 -28.93 -23.34
N LYS A 230 6.93 -28.39 -23.30
CA LYS A 230 8.17 -29.18 -23.26
C LYS A 230 8.18 -30.17 -22.09
N ASN A 231 7.83 -29.72 -20.88
CA ASN A 231 7.83 -30.58 -19.70
C ASN A 231 6.71 -31.62 -19.71
N HIS A 232 5.52 -31.25 -20.20
CA HIS A 232 4.41 -32.19 -20.33
C HIS A 232 4.75 -33.34 -21.31
N TYR A 233 5.44 -33.07 -22.41
CA TYR A 233 5.94 -34.13 -23.32
C TYR A 233 7.01 -35.02 -22.68
N MET A 234 7.91 -34.45 -21.86
CA MET A 234 8.96 -35.21 -21.19
C MET A 234 8.39 -36.14 -20.09
N ASN A 235 7.37 -35.69 -19.36
CA ASN A 235 6.71 -36.52 -18.35
C ASN A 235 5.93 -37.69 -18.98
N LYS A 236 5.27 -37.48 -20.13
CA LYS A 236 4.59 -38.57 -20.86
C LYS A 236 5.53 -39.65 -21.41
N LYS A 237 6.82 -39.37 -21.61
CA LYS A 237 7.81 -40.37 -22.07
C LYS A 237 8.42 -41.19 -20.93
N LYS A 238 8.23 -40.79 -19.68
CA LYS A 238 8.78 -41.45 -18.49
C LYS A 238 7.77 -42.37 -17.79
N SER A 239 6.48 -42.25 -18.14
CA SER A 239 5.39 -43.15 -17.74
C SER A 239 5.22 -44.27 -18.76
#